data_AF-A0AAU6Q6S1-F1
#
_entry.id   AF-A0AAU6Q6S1-F1
#
_cell.length_a   1.000
_cell.length_b   1.000
_cell.length_c   1.000
_cell.angle_alpha   90.00
_cell.angle_beta   90.00
_cell.angle_gamma   90.00
#
_symmetry.space_group_name_H-M   'P 1'
#
loop_
_entity.id
_entity.type
_entity.pdbx_description
1 polymer ?
#
loop_
_entity_poly.entity_id
_entity_poly.type
_entity_poly.pdbx_seq_one_letter_code
_entity_poly.pdbx_strand_id
1 'polypeptide(L)'
;MRRTLLLTVLSLGLASAGAAQSSLPLSASATLRDPAGTVLGNASFVQQGDGVRVSVQVRGLTPGQHGMHIHEFGRCTPGVDAATNKVVAFGGAGGHFDPGMSKNHDDPKAPNKYGHGGDLPMLTVGADGVGQANFTTTKASLTGENGILARSIVIHAKADDFKSDPAGMSGARERCGVIERDGLKVRDYALPGPQDFPEGVAYDAKKGVLYTGSAQNGTIYAINAQTGAVSKFQEGGALGRQIALGLDVDKQGRLWVAGGAQVLSPDGMTLKVLETPKSPRPYVNDLVMAPDGNVYVTDSSRPVIFRVNSKLELSAWLDLSKTPIRYQPGVNLNGIVVTPDGKYLLVMQLNTGDLWRIDLKTKAVKKVLGGLKNGDGLLLDGRTLYVARNKDQVVSKVSLSADYGSGQLVKEEPLAGLRFPATLARIGNDLVVTQAQLDRMGGTPETPFKLTRFAKF
;
A
#
# COMPACT_ATOMS: atom_id res chain seq x y z
N MET A 1 -37.04 -15.87 -68.55
CA MET A 1 -36.80 -14.57 -67.89
C MET A 1 -36.13 -14.83 -66.54
N ARG A 2 -35.10 -14.03 -66.23
CA ARG A 2 -34.37 -13.85 -64.95
C ARG A 2 -33.48 -15.02 -64.46
N ARG A 3 -32.17 -14.89 -64.77
CA ARG A 3 -31.06 -15.49 -64.02
C ARG A 3 -30.66 -14.51 -62.91
N THR A 4 -30.61 -14.97 -61.67
CA THR A 4 -30.18 -14.17 -60.50
C THR A 4 -28.74 -14.54 -60.15
N LEU A 5 -27.82 -13.59 -60.28
CA LEU A 5 -26.42 -13.72 -59.85
C LEU A 5 -26.33 -13.43 -58.35
N LEU A 6 -25.82 -14.37 -57.55
CA LEU A 6 -25.41 -14.10 -56.17
C LEU A 6 -23.97 -13.54 -56.19
N LEU A 7 -23.79 -12.30 -55.75
CA LEU A 7 -22.48 -11.75 -55.37
C LEU A 7 -22.22 -12.05 -53.89
N THR A 8 -21.25 -12.91 -53.61
CA THR A 8 -20.67 -13.09 -52.27
C THR A 8 -19.60 -12.03 -52.06
N VAL A 9 -19.86 -11.06 -51.20
CA VAL A 9 -18.85 -10.07 -50.76
C VAL A 9 -18.03 -10.70 -49.64
N LEU A 10 -16.77 -11.03 -49.95
CA LEU A 10 -15.79 -11.53 -48.99
C LEU A 10 -15.14 -10.33 -48.28
N SER A 11 -15.61 -10.00 -47.08
CA SER A 11 -15.00 -8.96 -46.24
C SER A 11 -13.71 -9.50 -45.59
N LEU A 12 -12.55 -9.11 -46.13
CA LEU A 12 -11.25 -9.29 -45.48
C LEU A 12 -11.19 -8.41 -44.22
N GLY A 13 -11.37 -9.02 -43.05
CA GLY A 13 -11.08 -8.37 -41.77
C GLY A 13 -9.58 -8.22 -41.60
N LEU A 14 -9.06 -6.99 -41.70
CA LEU A 14 -7.72 -6.68 -41.24
C LEU A 14 -7.68 -6.84 -39.71
N ALA A 15 -7.15 -7.95 -39.24
CA ALA A 15 -6.74 -8.10 -37.85
C ALA A 15 -5.52 -7.19 -37.62
N SER A 16 -5.75 -5.98 -37.11
CA SER A 16 -4.69 -5.15 -36.56
C SER A 16 -4.11 -5.85 -35.33
N ALA A 17 -3.00 -6.55 -35.51
CA ALA A 17 -2.18 -7.04 -34.41
C ALA A 17 -1.73 -5.83 -33.59
N GLY A 18 -2.34 -5.63 -32.42
CA GLY A 18 -1.91 -4.63 -31.47
C GLY A 18 -0.50 -4.99 -31.02
N ALA A 19 0.49 -4.22 -31.46
CA ALA A 19 1.83 -4.31 -30.90
C ALA A 19 1.72 -4.04 -29.40
N ALA A 20 2.01 -5.04 -28.58
CA ALA A 20 2.15 -4.86 -27.15
C ALA A 20 3.26 -3.84 -26.93
N GLN A 21 2.90 -2.61 -26.54
CA GLN A 21 3.87 -1.63 -26.09
C GLN A 21 4.60 -2.25 -24.91
N SER A 22 5.89 -2.57 -25.08
CA SER A 22 6.73 -3.00 -23.97
C SER A 22 6.78 -1.82 -23.00
N SER A 23 6.04 -1.92 -21.89
CA SER A 23 6.16 -0.96 -20.81
C SER A 23 7.62 -0.94 -20.38
N LEU A 24 8.23 0.24 -20.33
CA LEU A 24 9.57 0.38 -19.75
C LEU A 24 9.58 -0.27 -18.36
N PRO A 25 10.65 -0.98 -18.00
CA PRO A 25 10.76 -1.56 -16.67
C PRO A 25 10.65 -0.45 -15.62
N LEU A 26 10.04 -0.79 -14.48
CA LEU A 26 9.98 0.11 -13.34
C LEU A 26 11.41 0.54 -12.95
N SER A 27 11.59 1.82 -12.69
CA SER A 27 12.88 2.38 -12.28
C SER A 27 12.74 3.32 -11.08
N ALA A 28 13.85 3.48 -10.38
CA ALA A 28 14.01 4.37 -9.24
C ALA A 28 15.41 4.95 -9.20
N SER A 29 15.56 6.08 -8.50
CA SER A 29 16.82 6.80 -8.36
C SER A 29 17.03 7.24 -6.91
N ALA A 30 18.29 7.41 -6.51
CA ALA A 30 18.65 7.97 -5.22
C ALA A 30 19.79 8.98 -5.36
N THR A 31 19.49 10.25 -5.08
CA THR A 31 20.53 11.30 -5.03
C THR A 31 21.39 11.11 -3.78
N LEU A 32 22.69 10.88 -3.96
CA LEU A 32 23.62 10.59 -2.87
C LEU A 32 24.22 11.89 -2.32
N ARG A 33 24.10 12.06 -1.01
CA ARG A 33 24.56 13.24 -0.28
C ARG A 33 25.54 12.89 0.83
N ASP A 34 26.44 13.81 1.15
CA ASP A 34 27.29 13.76 2.34
C ASP A 34 26.53 14.26 3.59
N PRO A 35 27.12 14.15 4.81
CA PRO A 35 26.46 14.62 6.04
C PRO A 35 26.18 16.13 6.07
N ALA A 36 26.85 16.92 5.23
CA ALA A 36 26.59 18.36 5.06
C ALA A 36 25.43 18.63 4.08
N GLY A 37 24.91 17.61 3.40
CA GLY A 37 23.82 17.70 2.42
C GLY A 37 24.27 17.93 0.99
N THR A 38 25.59 18.01 0.74
CA THR A 38 26.19 18.20 -0.58
C THR A 38 25.88 17.00 -1.45
N VAL A 39 25.32 17.23 -2.64
CA VAL A 39 25.09 16.17 -3.63
C VAL A 39 26.41 15.79 -4.27
N LEU A 40 26.80 14.52 -4.14
CA LEU A 40 28.08 14.01 -4.64
C LEU A 40 27.93 12.77 -5.54
N GLY A 41 26.71 12.35 -5.85
CA GLY A 41 26.48 11.19 -6.70
C GLY A 41 25.02 10.83 -6.90
N ASN A 42 24.80 9.71 -7.58
CA ASN A 42 23.49 9.12 -7.80
C ASN A 42 23.60 7.59 -7.83
N ALA A 43 22.55 6.94 -7.34
CA ALA A 43 22.28 5.53 -7.59
C ALA A 43 21.03 5.39 -8.47
N SER A 44 21.02 4.44 -9.38
CA SER A 44 19.86 4.09 -10.21
C SER A 44 19.53 2.61 -10.07
N PHE A 45 18.24 2.32 -10.11
CA PHE A 45 17.65 1.02 -9.88
C PHE A 45 16.68 0.73 -11.01
N VAL A 46 16.83 -0.41 -11.67
CA VAL A 46 15.93 -0.83 -12.75
C VAL A 46 15.47 -2.25 -12.48
N GLN A 47 14.14 -2.44 -12.40
CA GLN A 47 13.53 -3.73 -12.16
C GLN A 47 13.95 -4.74 -13.24
N GLN A 48 14.33 -5.96 -12.84
CA GLN A 48 14.65 -7.07 -13.72
C GLN A 48 14.14 -8.38 -13.14
N GLY A 49 13.02 -8.89 -13.67
CA GLY A 49 12.36 -10.09 -13.13
C GLY A 49 12.00 -9.88 -11.66
N ASP A 50 12.45 -10.78 -10.79
CA ASP A 50 12.25 -10.72 -9.33
C ASP A 50 13.31 -9.89 -8.59
N GLY A 51 14.28 -9.32 -9.32
CA GLY A 51 15.40 -8.55 -8.77
C GLY A 51 15.53 -7.14 -9.34
N VAL A 52 16.66 -6.51 -9.04
CA VAL A 52 16.96 -5.15 -9.47
C VAL A 52 18.40 -5.03 -9.95
N ARG A 53 18.59 -4.33 -11.06
CA ARG A 53 19.91 -3.86 -11.50
C ARG A 53 20.21 -2.53 -10.84
N VAL A 54 21.36 -2.44 -10.19
CA VAL A 54 21.82 -1.27 -9.44
C VAL A 54 23.08 -0.71 -10.10
N SER A 55 23.09 0.61 -10.32
CA SER A 55 24.24 1.35 -10.80
C SER A 55 24.48 2.55 -9.89
N VAL A 56 25.68 2.68 -9.34
CA VAL A 56 26.07 3.74 -8.40
C VAL A 56 27.27 4.50 -8.96
N GLN A 57 27.20 5.83 -8.91
CA GLN A 57 28.34 6.70 -9.15
C GLN A 57 28.39 7.80 -8.07
N VAL A 58 29.55 7.99 -7.45
CA VAL A 58 29.71 8.96 -6.37
C VAL A 58 31.13 9.53 -6.36
N ARG A 59 31.32 10.68 -5.71
CA ARG A 59 32.62 11.35 -5.59
C ARG A 59 32.97 11.72 -4.15
N GLY A 60 34.25 12.02 -3.94
CA GLY A 60 34.77 12.57 -2.69
C GLY A 60 34.89 11.54 -1.56
N LEU A 61 35.01 10.25 -1.92
CA LEU A 61 35.39 9.19 -1.00
C LEU A 61 36.90 8.91 -1.14
N THR A 62 37.49 8.29 -0.14
CA THR A 62 38.88 7.84 -0.20
C THR A 62 39.05 6.73 -1.25
N PRO A 63 40.19 6.62 -1.94
CA PRO A 63 40.44 5.50 -2.85
C PRO A 63 40.38 4.15 -2.11
N GLY A 64 39.76 3.14 -2.72
CA GLY A 64 39.61 1.81 -2.13
C GLY A 64 38.19 1.23 -2.24
N GLN A 65 37.92 0.19 -1.46
CA GLN A 65 36.60 -0.45 -1.38
C GLN A 65 35.76 0.16 -0.26
N HIS A 66 34.46 0.31 -0.51
CA HIS A 66 33.49 0.87 0.43
C HIS A 66 32.23 -0.01 0.49
N GLY A 67 31.81 -0.39 1.70
CA GLY A 67 30.57 -1.13 1.94
C GLY A 67 29.34 -0.33 1.52
N MET A 68 28.31 -1.02 1.02
CA MET A 68 27.05 -0.44 0.59
C MET A 68 25.87 -1.25 1.10
N HIS A 69 24.87 -0.55 1.64
CA HIS A 69 23.68 -1.19 2.21
C HIS A 69 22.40 -0.44 1.86
N ILE A 70 21.32 -1.18 1.67
CA ILE A 70 19.96 -0.62 1.70
C ILE A 70 19.48 -0.69 3.15
N HIS A 71 19.05 0.45 3.68
CA HIS A 71 18.55 0.60 5.03
C HIS A 71 17.03 0.61 5.07
N GLU A 72 16.46 0.27 6.23
CA GLU A 72 15.02 0.06 6.38
C GLU A 72 14.17 1.34 6.23
N PHE A 73 14.73 2.53 6.51
CA PHE A 73 14.02 3.81 6.41
C PHE A 73 14.60 4.71 5.31
N GLY A 74 13.71 5.42 4.60
CA GLY A 74 14.07 6.42 3.61
C GLY A 74 14.45 7.76 4.22
N ARG A 75 15.45 7.78 5.12
CA ARG A 75 15.84 8.98 5.86
C ARG A 75 17.35 9.16 5.86
N CYS A 76 17.79 10.22 5.20
CA CYS A 76 19.19 10.64 5.21
C CYS A 76 19.42 11.77 6.22
N THR A 77 19.03 11.55 7.47
CA THR A 77 19.23 12.50 8.59
C THR A 77 20.12 11.88 9.67
N PRO A 78 20.83 12.66 10.49
CA PRO A 78 21.45 12.15 11.71
C PRO A 78 20.45 11.39 12.59
N GLY A 79 20.94 10.43 13.36
CA GLY A 79 20.13 9.66 14.29
C GLY A 79 20.98 9.02 15.38
N VAL A 80 20.33 8.51 16.42
CA VAL A 80 21.01 7.86 17.54
C VAL A 80 21.20 6.39 17.23
N ASP A 81 22.43 5.92 17.28
CA ASP A 81 22.76 4.50 17.25
C ASP A 81 22.32 3.86 18.58
N ALA A 82 21.41 2.90 18.51
CA ALA A 82 20.80 2.32 19.71
C ALA A 82 21.79 1.50 20.57
N ALA A 83 22.84 0.93 19.97
CA ALA A 83 23.81 0.11 20.69
C ALA A 83 24.82 0.96 21.46
N THR A 84 25.19 2.12 20.90
CA THR A 84 26.26 2.98 21.44
C THR A 84 25.73 4.27 22.07
N ASN A 85 24.45 4.58 21.89
CA ASN A 85 23.80 5.83 22.30
C ASN A 85 24.50 7.09 21.75
N LYS A 86 25.12 6.98 20.58
CA LYS A 86 25.81 8.09 19.91
C LYS A 86 25.02 8.59 18.72
N VAL A 87 25.04 9.90 18.49
CA VAL A 87 24.54 10.46 17.24
C VAL A 87 25.53 10.10 16.12
N VAL A 88 25.01 9.45 15.08
CA VAL A 88 25.77 9.09 13.88
C VAL A 88 25.18 9.79 12.68
N ALA A 89 26.03 10.18 11.74
CA ALA A 89 25.59 10.67 10.44
C ALA A 89 24.69 9.62 9.79
N PHE A 90 23.58 10.07 9.19
CA PHE A 90 22.58 9.20 8.57
C PHE A 90 21.99 8.11 9.48
N GLY A 91 22.06 8.24 10.80
CA GLY A 91 21.47 7.29 11.75
C GLY A 91 19.96 7.13 11.60
N GLY A 92 19.27 8.17 11.09
CA GLY A 92 17.84 8.13 10.80
C GLY A 92 17.42 7.08 9.77
N ALA A 93 18.36 6.58 8.95
CA ALA A 93 18.10 5.50 8.00
C ALA A 93 17.75 4.16 8.69
N GLY A 94 18.06 4.02 9.99
CA GLY A 94 17.80 2.80 10.76
C GLY A 94 18.83 1.70 10.50
N GLY A 95 18.44 0.46 10.78
CA GLY A 95 19.22 -0.74 10.49
C GLY A 95 19.21 -1.11 9.00
N HIS A 96 19.78 -2.26 8.68
CA HIS A 96 19.75 -2.79 7.31
C HIS A 96 18.36 -3.30 6.97
N PHE A 97 17.98 -3.18 5.70
CA PHE A 97 16.73 -3.72 5.23
C PHE A 97 16.79 -5.26 5.24
N ASP A 98 15.97 -5.88 6.08
CA ASP A 98 15.95 -7.33 6.27
C ASP A 98 14.53 -7.90 6.11
N PRO A 99 14.03 -8.03 4.87
CA PRO A 99 12.71 -8.59 4.63
C PRO A 99 12.61 -10.06 5.06
N GLY A 100 13.74 -10.77 5.12
CA GLY A 100 13.81 -12.16 5.56
C GLY A 100 13.81 -12.35 7.07
N MET A 101 13.93 -11.27 7.86
CA MET A 101 14.13 -11.32 9.31
C MET A 101 15.29 -12.24 9.73
N SER A 102 16.32 -12.32 8.88
CA SER A 102 17.53 -13.12 9.11
C SER A 102 18.32 -12.62 10.34
N LYS A 103 18.26 -11.31 10.62
CA LYS A 103 19.03 -10.62 11.66
C LYS A 103 20.54 -10.91 11.57
N ASN A 104 21.03 -11.15 10.36
CA ASN A 104 22.40 -11.56 10.11
C ASN A 104 22.92 -10.82 8.89
N HIS A 105 24.13 -10.30 8.98
CA HIS A 105 24.88 -9.79 7.83
C HIS A 105 25.50 -10.94 7.05
N ASP A 106 25.46 -10.89 5.72
CA ASP A 106 26.02 -11.98 4.91
C ASP A 106 26.52 -11.48 3.54
N ASP A 107 27.16 -12.38 2.79
CA ASP A 107 27.58 -12.13 1.42
C ASP A 107 26.40 -11.60 0.57
N PRO A 108 26.62 -10.59 -0.30
CA PRO A 108 25.58 -10.02 -1.15
C PRO A 108 24.97 -11.02 -2.16
N LYS A 109 25.57 -12.21 -2.32
CA LYS A 109 25.03 -13.33 -3.11
C LYS A 109 24.27 -14.35 -2.25
N ALA A 110 24.36 -14.27 -0.92
CA ALA A 110 23.62 -15.15 -0.03
C ALA A 110 22.10 -14.87 -0.11
N PRO A 111 21.23 -15.89 -0.14
CA PRO A 111 19.79 -15.68 -0.14
C PRO A 111 19.29 -14.89 1.08
N ASN A 112 18.22 -14.11 0.93
CA ASN A 112 17.61 -13.30 2.01
C ASN A 112 17.19 -14.08 3.27
N LYS A 113 17.08 -15.41 3.17
CA LYS A 113 16.84 -16.28 4.34
C LYS A 113 18.03 -16.30 5.31
N TYR A 114 19.24 -15.99 4.84
CA TYR A 114 20.50 -16.16 5.56
C TYR A 114 21.20 -14.84 5.90
N GLY A 115 20.89 -13.77 5.17
CA GLY A 115 21.36 -12.43 5.54
C GLY A 115 20.43 -11.31 5.09
N HIS A 116 20.70 -10.08 5.53
CA HIS A 116 19.84 -8.93 5.27
C HIS A 116 19.62 -8.74 3.77
N GLY A 117 18.39 -8.45 3.35
CA GLY A 117 18.09 -8.14 1.94
C GLY A 117 18.77 -6.88 1.41
N GLY A 118 19.29 -6.04 2.32
CA GLY A 118 20.00 -4.81 2.03
C GLY A 118 21.50 -4.94 1.83
N ASP A 119 22.13 -6.11 2.02
CA ASP A 119 23.58 -6.26 1.84
C ASP A 119 23.93 -6.26 0.33
N LEU A 120 24.78 -5.31 -0.11
CA LEU A 120 25.12 -5.09 -1.52
C LEU A 120 26.60 -5.33 -1.80
N PRO A 121 26.99 -5.63 -3.05
CA PRO A 121 28.38 -5.57 -3.47
C PRO A 121 29.02 -4.21 -3.18
N MET A 122 30.30 -4.22 -2.81
CA MET A 122 31.06 -3.01 -2.50
C MET A 122 31.20 -2.05 -3.68
N LEU A 123 31.34 -0.77 -3.35
CA LEU A 123 31.73 0.30 -4.27
C LEU A 123 33.25 0.36 -4.36
N THR A 124 33.78 0.44 -5.59
CA THR A 124 35.21 0.69 -5.82
C THR A 124 35.44 2.16 -6.15
N VAL A 125 36.33 2.81 -5.40
CA VAL A 125 36.73 4.22 -5.58
C VAL A 125 38.13 4.29 -6.14
N GLY A 126 38.29 4.97 -7.28
CA GLY A 126 39.56 5.21 -7.94
C GLY A 126 40.43 6.26 -7.25
N ALA A 127 41.68 6.40 -7.72
CA ALA A 127 42.61 7.41 -7.21
C ALA A 127 42.15 8.86 -7.47
N ASP A 128 41.26 9.06 -8.44
CA ASP A 128 40.59 10.32 -8.75
C ASP A 128 39.43 10.65 -7.79
N GLY A 129 39.16 9.78 -6.82
CA GLY A 129 38.07 9.93 -5.85
C GLY A 129 36.69 9.63 -6.43
N VAL A 130 36.60 9.02 -7.61
CA VAL A 130 35.34 8.61 -8.24
C VAL A 130 35.04 7.15 -7.89
N GLY A 131 33.90 6.92 -7.25
CA GLY A 131 33.37 5.61 -6.90
C GLY A 131 32.35 5.11 -7.92
N GLN A 132 32.44 3.83 -8.30
CA GLN A 132 31.48 3.18 -9.18
C GLN A 132 31.13 1.75 -8.73
N ALA A 133 29.88 1.36 -8.93
CA ALA A 133 29.41 -0.01 -8.79
C ALA A 133 28.30 -0.29 -9.81
N ASN A 134 28.30 -1.49 -10.40
CA ASN A 134 27.26 -1.96 -11.33
C ASN A 134 27.03 -3.45 -11.10
N PHE A 135 25.83 -3.83 -10.68
CA PHE A 135 25.50 -5.22 -10.38
C PHE A 135 24.00 -5.48 -10.48
N THR A 136 23.60 -6.74 -10.41
CA THR A 136 22.20 -7.17 -10.29
C THR A 136 22.06 -8.03 -9.04
N THR A 137 20.96 -7.87 -8.31
CA THR A 137 20.66 -8.65 -7.11
C THR A 137 19.19 -9.05 -7.07
N THR A 138 18.91 -10.24 -6.53
CA THR A 138 17.56 -10.71 -6.22
C THR A 138 17.21 -10.52 -4.75
N LYS A 139 18.15 -10.01 -3.93
CA LYS A 139 17.91 -9.68 -2.52
C LYS A 139 17.00 -8.46 -2.37
N ALA A 140 17.01 -7.59 -3.37
CA ALA A 140 16.21 -6.38 -3.46
C ALA A 140 15.39 -6.35 -4.76
N SER A 141 14.23 -5.70 -4.70
CA SER A 141 13.32 -5.49 -5.84
C SER A 141 12.63 -4.13 -5.70
N LEU A 142 12.11 -3.55 -6.77
CA LEU A 142 11.25 -2.35 -6.69
C LEU A 142 9.77 -2.71 -6.42
N THR A 143 9.45 -4.00 -6.31
CA THR A 143 8.11 -4.54 -6.05
C THR A 143 8.15 -5.63 -4.98
N GLY A 144 6.99 -5.93 -4.39
CA GLY A 144 6.80 -7.10 -3.51
C GLY A 144 7.53 -7.00 -2.17
N GLU A 145 7.71 -8.14 -1.51
CA GLU A 145 8.23 -8.23 -0.13
C GLU A 145 9.69 -7.73 -0.01
N ASN A 146 10.51 -7.92 -1.05
CA ASN A 146 11.87 -7.38 -1.15
C ASN A 146 11.91 -5.92 -1.64
N GLY A 147 10.78 -5.22 -1.63
CA GLY A 147 10.60 -3.87 -2.16
C GLY A 147 11.49 -2.82 -1.50
N ILE A 148 12.30 -2.09 -2.28
CA ILE A 148 13.26 -1.08 -1.78
C ILE A 148 12.85 0.38 -2.01
N LEU A 149 11.69 0.64 -2.61
CA LEU A 149 11.19 2.00 -2.74
C LEU A 149 11.01 2.66 -1.35
N ALA A 150 11.25 3.97 -1.28
CA ALA A 150 11.31 4.81 -0.08
C ALA A 150 12.18 4.27 1.07
N ARG A 151 13.16 3.42 0.75
CA ARG A 151 14.29 3.12 1.64
C ARG A 151 15.45 4.04 1.30
N SER A 152 16.55 3.89 2.01
CA SER A 152 17.79 4.60 1.66
C SER A 152 18.88 3.62 1.28
N ILE A 153 19.74 4.03 0.36
CA ILE A 153 21.05 3.42 0.13
C ILE A 153 22.08 4.22 0.91
N VAL A 154 22.96 3.53 1.64
CA VAL A 154 24.05 4.12 2.40
C VAL A 154 25.38 3.54 1.91
N ILE A 155 26.38 4.41 1.75
CA ILE A 155 27.75 4.04 1.44
C ILE A 155 28.61 4.36 2.67
N HIS A 156 29.43 3.41 3.08
CA HIS A 156 30.22 3.49 4.31
C HIS A 156 31.67 3.94 4.05
N ALA A 157 32.41 4.24 5.12
CA ALA A 157 33.78 4.75 5.07
C ALA A 157 34.84 3.70 4.70
N LYS A 158 34.57 2.42 4.94
CA LYS A 158 35.53 1.31 4.77
C LYS A 158 34.92 0.16 3.98
N ALA A 159 35.78 -0.76 3.59
CA ALA A 159 35.39 -2.04 2.99
C ALA A 159 34.52 -2.85 3.95
N ASP A 160 33.66 -3.65 3.34
CA ASP A 160 32.78 -4.60 4.00
C ASP A 160 33.47 -5.97 4.09
N ASP A 161 33.47 -6.58 5.28
CA ASP A 161 34.00 -7.93 5.49
C ASP A 161 33.01 -9.07 5.16
N PHE A 162 31.77 -8.72 4.79
CA PHE A 162 30.64 -9.61 4.49
C PHE A 162 30.29 -10.61 5.59
N LYS A 163 30.62 -10.28 6.85
CA LYS A 163 30.48 -11.22 7.98
C LYS A 163 30.04 -10.57 9.28
N SER A 164 30.57 -9.41 9.63
CA SER A 164 30.40 -8.82 10.96
C SER A 164 29.14 -7.97 11.06
N ASP A 165 28.20 -8.32 11.92
CA ASP A 165 26.99 -7.50 12.09
C ASP A 165 27.26 -6.11 12.71
N PRO A 166 26.46 -5.08 12.34
CA PRO A 166 25.40 -5.11 11.33
C PRO A 166 25.89 -4.84 9.90
N ALA A 167 27.11 -4.33 9.70
CA ALA A 167 27.56 -3.71 8.44
C ALA A 167 28.98 -4.08 8.02
N GLY A 168 29.41 -5.29 8.34
CA GLY A 168 30.71 -5.86 8.02
C GLY A 168 31.93 -5.03 8.39
N MET A 169 31.90 -4.36 9.55
CA MET A 169 32.94 -3.42 9.98
C MET A 169 33.21 -2.24 9.02
N SER A 170 32.25 -1.92 8.13
CA SER A 170 32.38 -0.88 7.10
C SER A 170 32.53 0.55 7.66
N GLY A 171 32.33 0.75 8.97
CA GLY A 171 32.56 2.03 9.64
C GLY A 171 31.47 3.07 9.38
N ALA A 172 31.85 4.35 9.45
CA ALA A 172 30.94 5.48 9.42
C ALA A 172 30.11 5.55 8.12
N ARG A 173 28.90 6.12 8.21
CA ARG A 173 28.01 6.34 7.06
C ARG A 173 28.44 7.62 6.35
N GLU A 174 28.97 7.50 5.14
CA GLU A 174 29.60 8.61 4.38
C GLU A 174 28.65 9.22 3.36
N ARG A 175 27.79 8.41 2.74
CA ARG A 175 26.78 8.87 1.77
C ARG A 175 25.45 8.25 2.05
N CYS A 176 24.38 8.98 1.77
CA CYS A 176 23.02 8.47 1.83
C CYS A 176 22.17 9.05 0.70
N GLY A 177 21.28 8.24 0.13
CA GLY A 177 20.23 8.69 -0.77
C GLY A 177 18.95 7.91 -0.56
N VAL A 178 17.80 8.60 -0.56
CA VAL A 178 16.47 7.95 -0.53
C VAL A 178 16.12 7.44 -1.92
N ILE A 179 15.65 6.20 -1.99
CA ILE A 179 15.30 5.50 -3.24
C ILE A 179 13.89 5.89 -3.63
N GLU A 180 13.79 6.76 -4.63
CA GLU A 180 12.53 7.33 -5.11
C GLU A 180 12.17 6.75 -6.47
N ARG A 181 10.90 6.43 -6.66
CA ARG A 181 10.42 5.90 -7.93
C ARG A 181 10.43 6.97 -9.01
N ASP A 182 11.02 6.66 -10.16
CA ASP A 182 11.06 7.58 -11.27
C ASP A 182 9.65 7.80 -11.86
N GLY A 183 9.35 9.06 -12.19
CA GLY A 183 8.08 9.45 -12.84
C GLY A 183 6.84 9.42 -11.95
N LEU A 184 6.92 8.95 -10.70
CA LEU A 184 5.81 8.97 -9.75
C LEU A 184 5.88 10.23 -8.88
N LYS A 185 5.00 11.20 -9.14
CA LYS A 185 4.81 12.34 -8.26
C LYS A 185 3.82 11.99 -7.17
N VAL A 186 4.25 12.15 -5.91
CA VAL A 186 3.42 11.89 -4.74
C VAL A 186 3.29 13.13 -3.87
N ARG A 187 2.24 13.13 -3.05
CA ARG A 187 2.08 14.04 -1.92
C ARG A 187 1.71 13.24 -0.69
N ASP A 188 2.52 13.37 0.36
CA ASP A 188 2.24 12.72 1.64
C ASP A 188 1.45 13.65 2.57
N TYR A 189 0.51 13.07 3.30
CA TYR A 189 -0.21 13.66 4.41
C TYR A 189 0.27 12.97 5.69
N ALA A 190 1.24 13.57 6.37
CA ALA A 190 1.81 13.02 7.60
C ALA A 190 0.82 13.15 8.77
N LEU A 191 0.67 12.08 9.54
CA LEU A 191 -0.15 12.04 10.74
C LEU A 191 0.72 12.30 11.98
N PRO A 192 0.16 12.96 13.02
CA PRO A 192 0.95 13.48 14.13
C PRO A 192 1.30 12.45 15.22
N GLY A 193 0.58 11.33 15.30
CA GLY A 193 0.71 10.37 16.39
C GLY A 193 1.71 9.24 16.09
N PRO A 194 2.42 8.74 17.12
CA PRO A 194 3.43 7.70 16.97
C PRO A 194 2.86 6.28 16.84
N GLN A 195 1.54 6.13 16.91
CA GLN A 195 0.80 4.85 16.89
C GLN A 195 -0.50 4.99 16.08
N ASP A 196 -0.44 5.74 14.97
CA ASP A 196 -1.65 6.10 14.22
C ASP A 196 -2.18 4.97 13.34
N PHE A 197 -1.34 4.11 12.76
CA PHE A 197 -1.74 2.95 11.93
C PHE A 197 -3.01 3.22 11.09
N PRO A 198 -2.96 4.20 10.16
CA PRO A 198 -4.13 4.62 9.40
C PRO A 198 -4.60 3.48 8.52
N GLU A 199 -5.81 2.99 8.73
CA GLU A 199 -6.35 1.84 8.01
C GLU A 199 -7.38 2.32 6.98
N GLY A 200 -8.52 2.84 7.44
CA GLY A 200 -9.53 3.40 6.55
C GLY A 200 -9.29 4.85 6.15
N VAL A 201 -9.86 5.23 5.00
CA VAL A 201 -9.91 6.60 4.50
C VAL A 201 -11.23 6.85 3.78
N ALA A 202 -11.85 8.00 4.06
CA ALA A 202 -13.00 8.50 3.30
C ALA A 202 -12.77 9.96 2.89
N TYR A 203 -13.36 10.38 1.77
CA TYR A 203 -13.24 11.75 1.27
C TYR A 203 -14.60 12.46 1.24
N ASP A 204 -14.73 13.53 2.02
CA ASP A 204 -15.84 14.47 1.90
C ASP A 204 -15.50 15.53 0.85
N ALA A 205 -15.98 15.32 -0.37
CA ALA A 205 -15.77 16.22 -1.49
C ALA A 205 -16.43 17.61 -1.29
N LYS A 206 -17.49 17.71 -0.47
CA LYS A 206 -18.15 19.00 -0.21
C LYS A 206 -17.29 19.90 0.68
N LYS A 207 -16.59 19.29 1.63
CA LYS A 207 -15.68 20.01 2.56
C LYS A 207 -14.23 20.04 2.08
N GLY A 208 -13.85 19.20 1.13
CA GLY A 208 -12.46 19.01 0.73
C GLY A 208 -11.62 18.36 1.84
N VAL A 209 -12.22 17.46 2.63
CA VAL A 209 -11.60 16.83 3.80
C VAL A 209 -11.48 15.33 3.60
N LEU A 210 -10.30 14.78 3.90
CA LEU A 210 -10.10 13.35 4.09
C LEU A 210 -10.27 13.00 5.57
N TYR A 211 -10.99 11.92 5.87
CA TYR A 211 -11.04 11.32 7.19
C TYR A 211 -10.24 10.03 7.17
N THR A 212 -9.46 9.75 8.21
CA THR A 212 -8.74 8.47 8.35
C THR A 212 -8.80 7.96 9.78
N GLY A 213 -8.98 6.65 9.94
CA GLY A 213 -9.12 5.98 11.23
C GLY A 213 -7.89 5.15 11.60
N SER A 214 -7.59 5.09 12.90
CA SER A 214 -6.51 4.26 13.44
C SER A 214 -6.97 2.84 13.76
N ALA A 215 -6.29 1.84 13.18
CA ALA A 215 -6.48 0.43 13.55
C ALA A 215 -5.91 0.06 14.92
N GLN A 216 -5.11 0.92 15.54
CA GLN A 216 -4.46 0.64 16.84
C GLN A 216 -5.19 1.27 18.02
N ASN A 217 -5.65 2.51 17.87
CA ASN A 217 -6.20 3.29 18.99
C ASN A 217 -7.58 3.88 18.72
N GLY A 218 -8.12 3.74 17.50
CA GLY A 218 -9.46 4.21 17.16
C GLY A 218 -9.61 5.72 17.03
N THR A 219 -8.51 6.50 17.05
CA THR A 219 -8.54 7.93 16.74
C THR A 219 -8.91 8.14 15.28
N ILE A 220 -9.69 9.19 15.01
CA ILE A 220 -10.02 9.63 13.66
C ILE A 220 -9.42 11.02 13.44
N TYR A 221 -8.66 11.16 12.35
CA TYR A 221 -8.11 12.42 11.90
C TYR A 221 -8.92 12.98 10.73
N ALA A 222 -9.05 14.31 10.69
CA ALA A 222 -9.52 15.06 9.54
C ALA A 222 -8.35 15.81 8.91
N ILE A 223 -8.16 15.65 7.61
CA ILE A 223 -7.06 16.21 6.84
C ILE A 223 -7.65 17.10 5.76
N ASN A 224 -7.27 18.38 5.73
CA ASN A 224 -7.59 19.24 4.61
C ASN A 224 -6.85 18.73 3.37
N ALA A 225 -7.56 18.28 2.34
CA ALA A 225 -6.94 17.62 1.19
C ALA A 225 -6.07 18.56 0.34
N GLN A 226 -6.32 19.88 0.41
CA GLN A 226 -5.57 20.88 -0.35
C GLN A 226 -4.33 21.36 0.40
N THR A 227 -4.42 21.63 1.70
CA THR A 227 -3.30 22.17 2.49
C THR A 227 -2.49 21.07 3.17
N GLY A 228 -3.10 19.91 3.42
CA GLY A 228 -2.52 18.82 4.20
C GLY A 228 -2.55 19.05 5.71
N ALA A 229 -3.21 20.12 6.17
CA ALA A 229 -3.40 20.38 7.59
C ALA A 229 -4.21 19.25 8.24
N VAL A 230 -3.64 18.65 9.29
CA VAL A 230 -4.26 17.54 10.04
C VAL A 230 -4.82 18.07 11.35
N SER A 231 -6.03 17.64 11.67
CA SER A 231 -6.68 17.88 12.96
C SER A 231 -7.26 16.58 13.49
N LYS A 232 -7.34 16.43 14.81
CA LYS A 232 -8.01 15.29 15.42
C LYS A 232 -9.52 15.52 15.34
N PHE A 233 -10.23 14.68 14.60
CA PHE A 233 -11.69 14.78 14.44
C PHE A 233 -12.43 14.17 15.63
N GLN A 234 -11.97 13.00 16.10
CA GLN A 234 -12.46 12.40 17.34
C GLN A 234 -11.37 11.52 17.97
N GLU A 235 -11.16 11.67 19.27
CA GLU A 235 -10.25 10.82 20.04
C GLU A 235 -10.68 9.35 19.99
N GLY A 236 -9.69 8.44 20.04
CA GLY A 236 -9.93 7.03 20.35
C GLY A 236 -10.62 6.84 21.71
N GLY A 237 -11.26 5.68 21.90
CA GLY A 237 -11.95 5.34 23.15
C GLY A 237 -13.36 5.94 23.29
N ALA A 238 -13.76 6.88 22.42
CA ALA A 238 -15.10 7.47 22.43
C ALA A 238 -16.20 6.39 22.37
N LEU A 239 -17.00 6.28 23.43
CA LEU A 239 -18.01 5.23 23.64
C LEU A 239 -17.47 3.81 23.38
N GLY A 240 -16.24 3.55 23.83
CA GLY A 240 -15.61 2.23 23.77
C GLY A 240 -14.96 1.87 22.44
N ARG A 241 -14.90 2.78 21.44
CA ARG A 241 -14.22 2.52 20.17
C ARG A 241 -12.72 2.29 20.39
N GLN A 242 -12.26 1.07 20.19
CA GLN A 242 -10.84 0.69 20.33
C GLN A 242 -10.06 0.83 19.02
N ILE A 243 -10.75 0.65 17.88
CA ILE A 243 -10.16 0.71 16.53
C ILE A 243 -11.12 1.46 15.60
N ALA A 244 -10.60 2.03 14.53
CA ALA A 244 -11.38 2.69 13.49
C ALA A 244 -10.82 2.21 12.15
N LEU A 245 -11.62 1.38 11.47
CA LEU A 245 -11.20 0.65 10.26
C LEU A 245 -11.78 1.32 9.01
N GLY A 246 -12.62 0.65 8.22
CA GLY A 246 -13.32 1.24 7.08
C GLY A 246 -14.14 2.47 7.43
N LEU A 247 -14.06 3.50 6.57
CA LEU A 247 -14.75 4.78 6.71
C LEU A 247 -15.55 5.09 5.44
N ASP A 248 -16.71 5.70 5.57
CA ASP A 248 -17.46 6.29 4.44
C ASP A 248 -18.21 7.54 4.89
N VAL A 249 -18.44 8.50 3.99
CA VAL A 249 -19.10 9.79 4.29
C VAL A 249 -20.38 9.93 3.50
N ASP A 250 -21.51 10.08 4.21
CA ASP A 250 -22.81 10.17 3.57
C ASP A 250 -23.14 11.54 2.98
N LYS A 251 -24.27 11.61 2.26
CA LYS A 251 -24.71 12.85 1.60
C LYS A 251 -24.99 13.98 2.60
N GLN A 252 -25.27 13.66 3.86
CA GLN A 252 -25.48 14.61 4.95
C GLN A 252 -24.15 15.01 5.63
N GLY A 253 -23.02 14.44 5.23
CA GLY A 253 -21.71 14.68 5.81
C GLY A 253 -21.49 13.93 7.12
N ARG A 254 -22.31 12.92 7.44
CA ARG A 254 -22.07 12.03 8.58
C ARG A 254 -20.98 11.04 8.21
N LEU A 255 -20.10 10.76 9.15
CA LEU A 255 -19.02 9.80 8.99
C LEU A 255 -19.44 8.45 9.58
N TRP A 256 -19.37 7.40 8.76
CA TRP A 256 -19.64 6.02 9.13
C TRP A 256 -18.31 5.31 9.35
N VAL A 257 -18.18 4.59 10.46
CA VAL A 257 -16.90 4.04 10.92
C VAL A 257 -17.07 2.58 11.33
N ALA A 258 -16.39 1.67 10.65
CA ALA A 258 -16.20 0.27 11.05
C ALA A 258 -15.14 0.14 12.16
N GLY A 259 -14.93 -1.06 12.72
CA GLY A 259 -14.04 -1.23 13.88
C GLY A 259 -14.63 -0.82 15.23
N GLY A 260 -15.96 -0.69 15.28
CA GLY A 260 -16.72 -0.14 16.41
C GLY A 260 -18.13 0.25 15.98
N ALA A 261 -18.35 0.30 14.65
CA ALA A 261 -19.64 0.46 13.99
C ALA A 261 -20.38 1.71 14.51
N GLN A 262 -19.77 2.87 14.30
CA GLN A 262 -20.31 4.14 14.78
C GLN A 262 -20.75 5.03 13.62
N VAL A 263 -21.77 5.83 13.87
CA VAL A 263 -22.19 6.93 12.99
C VAL A 263 -21.90 8.23 13.72
N LEU A 264 -21.09 9.08 13.11
CA LEU A 264 -20.66 10.35 13.66
C LEU A 264 -21.32 11.50 12.88
N SER A 265 -21.70 12.55 13.59
CA SER A 265 -22.17 13.80 12.98
C SER A 265 -21.02 14.51 12.23
N PRO A 266 -21.33 15.50 11.38
CA PRO A 266 -20.32 16.23 10.60
C PRO A 266 -19.27 16.98 11.44
N ASP A 267 -19.52 17.19 12.73
CA ASP A 267 -18.66 17.81 13.75
C ASP A 267 -18.04 16.79 14.74
N GLY A 268 -18.27 15.49 14.53
CA GLY A 268 -17.58 14.42 15.27
C GLY A 268 -18.26 13.96 16.55
N MET A 269 -19.53 14.33 16.79
CA MET A 269 -20.31 13.73 17.87
C MET A 269 -20.82 12.34 17.47
N THR A 270 -20.80 11.39 18.40
CA THR A 270 -21.36 10.05 18.11
C THR A 270 -22.88 10.11 18.12
N LEU A 271 -23.50 9.89 16.96
CA LEU A 271 -24.96 9.82 16.79
C LEU A 271 -25.50 8.45 17.17
N LYS A 272 -24.75 7.39 16.83
CA LYS A 272 -25.16 6.01 17.09
C LYS A 272 -23.95 5.09 17.19
N VAL A 273 -24.00 4.16 18.16
CA VAL A 273 -23.19 2.94 18.16
C VAL A 273 -24.10 1.80 17.68
N LEU A 274 -23.67 1.10 16.63
CA LEU A 274 -24.39 -0.01 16.01
C LEU A 274 -23.93 -1.30 16.66
N GLU A 275 -24.80 -1.93 17.43
CA GLU A 275 -24.50 -3.20 18.07
C GLU A 275 -24.56 -4.33 17.04
N THR A 276 -23.46 -5.08 16.90
CA THR A 276 -23.47 -6.34 16.15
C THR A 276 -23.82 -7.50 17.08
N PRO A 277 -24.39 -8.60 16.55
CA PRO A 277 -24.64 -9.80 17.35
C PRO A 277 -23.38 -10.25 18.10
N LYS A 278 -23.54 -10.78 19.33
CA LYS A 278 -22.41 -11.24 20.14
C LYS A 278 -21.57 -12.26 19.37
N SER A 279 -20.27 -12.13 19.47
CA SER A 279 -19.29 -13.03 18.84
C SER A 279 -18.06 -13.12 19.75
N PRO A 280 -17.37 -14.27 19.80
CA PRO A 280 -16.09 -14.36 20.51
C PRO A 280 -14.99 -13.53 19.85
N ARG A 281 -15.10 -13.22 18.55
CA ARG A 281 -14.11 -12.46 17.77
C ARG A 281 -14.80 -11.58 16.71
N PRO A 282 -15.58 -10.56 17.10
CA PRO A 282 -16.20 -9.66 16.13
C PRO A 282 -15.10 -8.90 15.39
N TYR A 283 -15.22 -8.79 14.06
CA TYR A 283 -14.24 -8.02 13.29
C TYR A 283 -14.93 -7.30 12.14
N VAL A 284 -15.76 -6.32 12.51
CA VAL A 284 -16.44 -5.41 11.58
C VAL A 284 -15.40 -4.55 10.90
N ASN A 285 -15.13 -4.79 9.62
CA ASN A 285 -13.90 -4.31 8.99
C ASN A 285 -14.15 -3.15 8.04
N ASP A 286 -15.01 -3.33 7.04
CA ASP A 286 -15.30 -2.29 6.06
C ASP A 286 -16.81 -2.09 5.85
N LEU A 287 -17.17 -0.95 5.25
CA LEU A 287 -18.54 -0.60 4.96
C LEU A 287 -18.65 0.23 3.68
N VAL A 288 -19.82 0.14 3.03
CA VAL A 288 -20.14 1.00 1.89
C VAL A 288 -21.60 1.42 1.94
N MET A 289 -21.86 2.69 1.64
CA MET A 289 -23.22 3.14 1.39
C MET A 289 -23.67 2.79 -0.01
N ALA A 290 -24.85 2.19 -0.10
CA ALA A 290 -25.50 1.93 -1.36
C ALA A 290 -26.48 3.06 -1.76
N PRO A 291 -26.76 3.23 -3.07
CA PRO A 291 -27.74 4.22 -3.55
C PRO A 291 -29.16 4.03 -3.01
N ASP A 292 -29.49 2.83 -2.53
CA ASP A 292 -30.78 2.49 -1.92
C ASP A 292 -30.95 3.05 -0.48
N GLY A 293 -29.92 3.73 0.04
CA GLY A 293 -29.90 4.32 1.38
C GLY A 293 -29.52 3.35 2.50
N ASN A 294 -29.18 2.10 2.18
CA ASN A 294 -28.62 1.15 3.13
C ASN A 294 -27.09 1.24 3.17
N VAL A 295 -26.52 0.83 4.30
CA VAL A 295 -25.07 0.61 4.46
C VAL A 295 -24.83 -0.88 4.56
N TYR A 296 -23.92 -1.41 3.75
CA TYR A 296 -23.52 -2.81 3.80
C TYR A 296 -22.15 -2.91 4.46
N VAL A 297 -22.00 -3.86 5.38
CA VAL A 297 -20.87 -3.93 6.29
C VAL A 297 -20.30 -5.35 6.28
N THR A 298 -18.98 -5.47 6.09
CA THR A 298 -18.28 -6.74 6.15
C THR A 298 -17.86 -7.08 7.57
N ASP A 299 -17.78 -8.37 7.84
CA ASP A 299 -17.10 -8.89 9.01
C ASP A 299 -16.07 -9.93 8.60
N SER A 300 -14.81 -9.71 8.95
CA SER A 300 -13.70 -10.54 8.49
C SER A 300 -13.59 -11.88 9.23
N SER A 301 -14.33 -12.06 10.32
CA SER A 301 -14.31 -13.25 11.17
C SER A 301 -15.62 -14.05 11.09
N ARG A 302 -16.75 -13.39 10.83
CA ARG A 302 -18.07 -14.00 10.72
C ARG A 302 -18.49 -14.08 9.25
N PRO A 303 -18.98 -15.23 8.75
CA PRO A 303 -19.44 -15.36 7.36
C PRO A 303 -20.81 -14.69 7.17
N VAL A 304 -20.84 -13.35 7.27
CA VAL A 304 -22.04 -12.53 7.15
C VAL A 304 -21.72 -11.18 6.48
N ILE A 305 -22.67 -10.68 5.70
CA ILE A 305 -22.75 -9.25 5.39
C ILE A 305 -23.89 -8.67 6.21
N PHE A 306 -23.59 -7.65 7.00
CA PHE A 306 -24.61 -6.89 7.72
C PHE A 306 -25.16 -5.78 6.83
N ARG A 307 -26.40 -5.37 7.12
CA ARG A 307 -27.03 -4.19 6.53
C ARG A 307 -27.53 -3.28 7.63
N VAL A 308 -27.22 -2.00 7.52
CA VAL A 308 -27.82 -0.92 8.31
C VAL A 308 -28.84 -0.19 7.44
N ASN A 309 -30.07 -0.08 7.91
CA ASN A 309 -31.13 0.62 7.18
C ASN A 309 -31.14 2.13 7.50
N SER A 310 -32.08 2.86 6.88
CA SER A 310 -32.25 4.31 7.11
C SER A 310 -32.61 4.71 8.54
N LYS A 311 -33.09 3.77 9.37
CA LYS A 311 -33.39 3.96 10.79
C LYS A 311 -32.18 3.66 11.69
N LEU A 312 -31.01 3.40 11.12
CA LEU A 312 -29.79 3.01 11.82
C LEU A 312 -29.93 1.65 12.54
N GLU A 313 -30.76 0.76 12.00
CA GLU A 313 -30.94 -0.60 12.54
C GLU A 313 -30.04 -1.56 11.76
N LEU A 314 -29.12 -2.21 12.48
CA LEU A 314 -28.22 -3.22 11.93
C LEU A 314 -28.90 -4.59 11.94
N SER A 315 -28.78 -5.33 10.83
CA SER A 315 -29.33 -6.68 10.67
C SER A 315 -28.39 -7.57 9.86
N ALA A 316 -28.39 -8.88 10.13
CA ALA A 316 -27.72 -9.85 9.28
C ALA A 316 -28.45 -9.95 7.94
N TRP A 317 -27.82 -9.49 6.85
CA TRP A 317 -28.48 -9.38 5.55
C TRP A 317 -28.22 -10.61 4.67
N LEU A 318 -26.99 -11.11 4.65
CA LEU A 318 -26.62 -12.31 3.91
C LEU A 318 -25.74 -13.21 4.77
N ASP A 319 -26.19 -14.45 4.98
CA ASP A 319 -25.42 -15.53 5.57
C ASP A 319 -24.53 -16.16 4.49
N LEU A 320 -23.22 -15.88 4.56
CA LEU A 320 -22.26 -16.29 3.56
C LEU A 320 -21.94 -17.78 3.63
N SER A 321 -22.23 -18.45 4.75
CA SER A 321 -22.04 -19.90 4.87
C SER A 321 -22.90 -20.70 3.88
N LYS A 322 -23.98 -20.08 3.39
CA LYS A 322 -24.91 -20.62 2.39
C LYS A 322 -24.60 -20.19 0.96
N THR A 323 -23.49 -19.49 0.74
CA THR A 323 -23.05 -19.02 -0.58
C THR A 323 -21.85 -19.86 -1.06
N PRO A 324 -21.23 -19.58 -2.21
CA PRO A 324 -19.95 -20.19 -2.58
C PRO A 324 -18.73 -19.66 -1.82
N ILE A 325 -18.84 -18.54 -1.08
CA ILE A 325 -17.74 -17.95 -0.31
C ILE A 325 -17.41 -18.88 0.86
N ARG A 326 -16.13 -19.20 1.06
CA ARG A 326 -15.67 -20.08 2.14
C ARG A 326 -14.71 -19.31 3.02
N TYR A 327 -15.12 -19.04 4.26
CA TYR A 327 -14.24 -18.44 5.25
C TYR A 327 -13.16 -19.46 5.68
N GLN A 328 -11.94 -18.98 5.85
CA GLN A 328 -10.76 -19.74 6.25
C GLN A 328 -10.08 -19.04 7.43
N PRO A 329 -9.10 -19.66 8.11
CA PRO A 329 -8.32 -18.97 9.12
C PRO A 329 -7.72 -17.64 8.61
N GLY A 330 -7.66 -16.64 9.48
CA GLY A 330 -7.21 -15.28 9.16
C GLY A 330 -8.35 -14.32 8.80
N VAL A 331 -7.99 -13.21 8.15
CA VAL A 331 -8.91 -12.14 7.75
C VAL A 331 -9.58 -12.51 6.42
N ASN A 332 -10.91 -12.64 6.40
CA ASN A 332 -11.69 -13.05 5.22
C ASN A 332 -12.22 -11.85 4.43
N LEU A 333 -13.55 -11.70 4.29
CA LEU A 333 -14.10 -10.54 3.59
C LEU A 333 -13.68 -9.26 4.31
N ASN A 334 -13.21 -8.31 3.51
CA ASN A 334 -12.67 -7.06 3.98
C ASN A 334 -13.25 -5.93 3.13
N GLY A 335 -12.48 -5.40 2.18
CA GLY A 335 -12.91 -4.28 1.34
C GLY A 335 -14.22 -4.51 0.61
N ILE A 336 -15.11 -3.52 0.62
CA ILE A 336 -16.44 -3.57 0.00
C ILE A 336 -16.76 -2.30 -0.78
N VAL A 337 -17.27 -2.46 -2.00
CA VAL A 337 -17.78 -1.34 -2.82
C VAL A 337 -19.10 -1.71 -3.46
N VAL A 338 -19.89 -0.70 -3.82
CA VAL A 338 -21.15 -0.85 -4.56
C VAL A 338 -20.98 -0.41 -6.01
N THR A 339 -21.61 -1.09 -6.95
CA THR A 339 -21.59 -0.68 -8.36
C THR A 339 -22.35 0.64 -8.57
N PRO A 340 -21.98 1.46 -9.56
CA PRO A 340 -22.64 2.74 -9.82
C PRO A 340 -24.15 2.63 -10.09
N ASP A 341 -24.62 1.51 -10.64
CA ASP A 341 -26.03 1.23 -10.88
C ASP A 341 -26.77 0.69 -9.64
N GLY A 342 -26.08 0.53 -8.52
CA GLY A 342 -26.64 0.08 -7.25
C GLY A 342 -27.13 -1.36 -7.25
N LYS A 343 -26.71 -2.20 -8.22
CA LYS A 343 -27.19 -3.59 -8.34
C LYS A 343 -26.30 -4.60 -7.63
N TYR A 344 -25.01 -4.34 -7.52
CA TYR A 344 -24.06 -5.31 -7.00
C TYR A 344 -23.17 -4.72 -5.93
N LEU A 345 -22.83 -5.55 -4.94
CA LEU A 345 -21.65 -5.36 -4.12
C LEU A 345 -20.48 -6.09 -4.77
N LEU A 346 -19.31 -5.47 -4.78
CA LEU A 346 -18.04 -6.14 -5.00
C LEU A 346 -17.31 -6.23 -3.66
N VAL A 347 -16.89 -7.43 -3.28
CA VAL A 347 -16.29 -7.68 -1.96
C VAL A 347 -15.01 -8.47 -2.10
N MET A 348 -13.96 -8.00 -1.45
CA MET A 348 -12.65 -8.62 -1.45
C MET A 348 -12.54 -9.64 -0.32
N GLN A 349 -12.15 -10.87 -0.64
CA GLN A 349 -11.72 -11.84 0.36
C GLN A 349 -10.19 -11.80 0.47
N LEU A 350 -9.68 -11.20 1.54
CA LEU A 350 -8.26 -10.85 1.69
C LEU A 350 -7.33 -12.07 1.68
N ASN A 351 -7.65 -13.09 2.47
CA ASN A 351 -6.77 -14.27 2.61
C ASN A 351 -6.67 -15.14 1.34
N THR A 352 -7.74 -15.24 0.55
CA THR A 352 -7.75 -16.01 -0.71
C THR A 352 -7.38 -15.17 -1.93
N GLY A 353 -7.60 -13.85 -1.87
CA GLY A 353 -7.44 -12.95 -3.01
C GLY A 353 -8.55 -13.05 -4.04
N ASP A 354 -9.73 -13.49 -3.62
CA ASP A 354 -10.89 -13.67 -4.48
C ASP A 354 -11.83 -12.47 -4.41
N LEU A 355 -12.12 -11.87 -5.57
CA LEU A 355 -13.12 -10.82 -5.70
C LEU A 355 -14.48 -11.44 -6.00
N TRP A 356 -15.47 -11.07 -5.20
CA TRP A 356 -16.83 -11.60 -5.29
C TRP A 356 -17.80 -10.50 -5.70
N ARG A 357 -18.77 -10.84 -6.55
CA ARG A 357 -19.94 -10.02 -6.88
C ARG A 357 -21.16 -10.60 -6.18
N ILE A 358 -21.92 -9.76 -5.50
CA ILE A 358 -23.14 -10.14 -4.80
C ILE A 358 -24.28 -9.25 -5.30
N ASP A 359 -25.32 -9.86 -5.86
CA ASP A 359 -26.52 -9.15 -6.31
C ASP A 359 -27.36 -8.68 -5.12
N LEU A 360 -27.63 -7.37 -5.04
CA LEU A 360 -28.33 -6.76 -3.92
C LEU A 360 -29.81 -7.17 -3.84
N LYS A 361 -30.41 -7.60 -4.95
CA LYS A 361 -31.82 -8.02 -5.00
C LYS A 361 -31.98 -9.52 -4.79
N THR A 362 -31.23 -10.33 -5.54
CA THR A 362 -31.37 -11.79 -5.55
C THR A 362 -30.46 -12.48 -4.55
N LYS A 363 -29.45 -11.77 -4.01
CA LYS A 363 -28.38 -12.31 -3.16
C LYS A 363 -27.52 -13.37 -3.86
N ALA A 364 -27.60 -13.46 -5.19
CA ALA A 364 -26.76 -14.36 -5.97
C ALA A 364 -25.28 -13.94 -5.85
N VAL A 365 -24.41 -14.90 -5.58
CA VAL A 365 -22.98 -14.69 -5.37
C VAL A 365 -22.18 -15.34 -6.49
N LYS A 366 -21.27 -14.58 -7.10
CA LYS A 366 -20.41 -15.03 -8.20
C LYS A 366 -18.97 -14.57 -7.97
N LYS A 367 -17.99 -15.43 -8.25
CA LYS A 367 -16.57 -15.03 -8.30
C LYS A 367 -16.30 -14.22 -9.56
N VAL A 368 -15.66 -13.06 -9.41
CA VAL A 368 -15.32 -12.12 -10.50
C VAL A 368 -13.92 -12.40 -11.04
N LEU A 369 -12.93 -12.50 -10.14
CA LEU A 369 -11.58 -12.96 -10.43
C LEU A 369 -10.92 -13.49 -9.13
N GLY A 370 -9.78 -14.17 -9.28
CA GLY A 370 -8.86 -14.47 -8.18
C GLY A 370 -7.50 -13.81 -8.43
N GLY A 371 -6.50 -14.19 -7.63
CA GLY A 371 -5.12 -13.72 -7.82
C GLY A 371 -4.82 -12.34 -7.22
N LEU A 372 -5.73 -11.80 -6.40
CA LEU A 372 -5.56 -10.53 -5.68
C LEU A 372 -5.27 -10.78 -4.20
N LYS A 373 -4.41 -11.76 -3.89
CA LYS A 373 -4.12 -12.13 -2.50
C LYS A 373 -3.67 -10.90 -1.72
N ASN A 374 -4.02 -10.83 -0.44
CA ASN A 374 -3.76 -9.67 0.42
C ASN A 374 -4.50 -8.39 -0.03
N GLY A 375 -5.46 -8.50 -0.95
CA GLY A 375 -6.36 -7.41 -1.30
C GLY A 375 -7.19 -7.00 -0.08
N ASP A 376 -7.14 -5.72 0.23
CA ASP A 376 -7.72 -5.11 1.41
C ASP A 376 -8.85 -4.17 0.95
N GLY A 377 -8.67 -2.86 1.10
CA GLY A 377 -9.59 -1.83 0.63
C GLY A 377 -9.77 -1.77 -0.88
N LEU A 378 -10.99 -1.41 -1.27
CA LEU A 378 -11.44 -1.33 -2.65
C LEU A 378 -11.85 0.09 -3.03
N LEU A 379 -11.56 0.50 -4.26
CA LEU A 379 -12.11 1.71 -4.86
C LEU A 379 -12.58 1.47 -6.28
N LEU A 380 -13.86 1.72 -6.55
CA LEU A 380 -14.47 1.55 -7.87
C LEU A 380 -14.64 2.90 -8.58
N ASP A 381 -14.02 3.04 -9.75
CA ASP A 381 -14.17 4.17 -10.67
C ASP A 381 -14.76 3.67 -12.00
N GLY A 382 -16.10 3.69 -12.09
CA GLY A 382 -16.84 3.18 -13.24
C GLY A 382 -16.72 1.66 -13.39
N ARG A 383 -15.84 1.20 -14.29
CA ARG A 383 -15.49 -0.22 -14.51
C ARG A 383 -14.03 -0.52 -14.18
N THR A 384 -13.33 0.43 -13.57
CA THR A 384 -11.96 0.24 -13.08
C THR A 384 -12.02 0.07 -11.57
N LEU A 385 -11.55 -1.06 -11.08
CA LEU A 385 -11.40 -1.32 -9.65
C LEU A 385 -9.94 -1.18 -9.26
N TYR A 386 -9.67 -0.35 -8.27
CA TYR A 386 -8.38 -0.26 -7.61
C TYR A 386 -8.45 -1.06 -6.31
N VAL A 387 -7.40 -1.83 -6.04
CA VAL A 387 -7.31 -2.72 -4.87
C VAL A 387 -6.01 -2.42 -4.14
N ALA A 388 -6.10 -2.00 -2.87
CA ALA A 388 -4.93 -1.92 -1.99
C ALA A 388 -4.50 -3.35 -1.64
N ARG A 389 -3.28 -3.76 -1.96
CA ARG A 389 -2.76 -5.09 -1.61
C ARG A 389 -1.67 -4.96 -0.56
N ASN A 390 -2.02 -5.29 0.67
CA ASN A 390 -1.29 -4.84 1.85
C ASN A 390 0.14 -5.41 1.94
N LYS A 391 0.30 -6.72 2.08
CA LYS A 391 1.63 -7.37 2.16
C LYS A 391 2.42 -7.25 0.86
N ASP A 392 1.72 -7.17 -0.28
CA ASP A 392 2.35 -7.03 -1.59
C ASP A 392 2.86 -5.62 -1.86
N GLN A 393 2.43 -4.62 -1.06
CA GLN A 393 2.86 -3.21 -1.16
C GLN A 393 2.55 -2.57 -2.53
N VAL A 394 1.42 -2.94 -3.13
CA VAL A 394 0.98 -2.41 -4.42
C VAL A 394 -0.47 -1.95 -4.38
N VAL A 395 -0.84 -1.11 -5.35
CA VAL A 395 -2.24 -0.95 -5.77
C VAL A 395 -2.44 -1.66 -7.10
N SER A 396 -3.36 -2.60 -7.15
CA SER A 396 -3.73 -3.30 -8.37
C SER A 396 -4.88 -2.58 -9.08
N LYS A 397 -4.78 -2.45 -10.40
CA LYS A 397 -5.84 -1.95 -11.27
C LYS A 397 -6.47 -3.11 -12.01
N VAL A 398 -7.77 -3.29 -11.84
CA VAL A 398 -8.57 -4.33 -12.47
C VAL A 398 -9.59 -3.69 -13.41
N SER A 399 -9.67 -4.16 -14.65
CA SER A 399 -10.75 -3.82 -15.56
C SER A 399 -11.90 -4.80 -15.38
N LEU A 400 -13.13 -4.30 -15.25
CA LEU A 400 -14.33 -5.10 -15.04
C LEU A 400 -15.22 -5.15 -16.29
N SER A 401 -15.88 -6.29 -16.51
CA SER A 401 -16.91 -6.42 -17.53
C SER A 401 -18.11 -5.50 -17.26
N ALA A 402 -18.93 -5.24 -18.27
CA ALA A 402 -20.08 -4.34 -18.14
C ALA A 402 -21.10 -4.77 -17.08
N ASP A 403 -21.22 -6.08 -16.82
CA ASP A 403 -22.06 -6.65 -15.76
C ASP A 403 -21.31 -6.85 -14.43
N TYR A 404 -20.05 -6.43 -14.35
CA TYR A 404 -19.16 -6.65 -13.20
C TYR A 404 -18.94 -8.13 -12.83
N GLY A 405 -19.29 -9.06 -13.72
CA GLY A 405 -19.27 -10.50 -13.47
C GLY A 405 -17.95 -11.19 -13.78
N SER A 406 -16.98 -10.45 -14.34
CA SER A 406 -15.62 -10.88 -14.60
C SER A 406 -14.67 -9.68 -14.54
N GLY A 407 -13.39 -9.92 -14.28
CA GLY A 407 -12.38 -8.87 -14.30
C GLY A 407 -11.01 -9.39 -14.75
N GLN A 408 -10.17 -8.45 -15.19
CA GLN A 408 -8.80 -8.71 -15.60
C GLN A 408 -7.86 -7.76 -14.85
N LEU A 409 -6.81 -8.30 -14.23
CA LEU A 409 -5.72 -7.50 -13.70
C LEU A 409 -4.98 -6.82 -14.86
N VAL A 410 -4.96 -5.48 -14.85
CA VAL A 410 -4.38 -4.66 -15.92
C VAL A 410 -2.97 -4.21 -15.58
N LYS A 411 -2.78 -3.72 -14.34
CA LYS A 411 -1.51 -3.16 -13.88
C LYS A 411 -1.42 -3.25 -12.37
N GLU A 412 -0.20 -3.37 -11.86
CA GLU A 412 0.10 -3.20 -10.44
C GLU A 412 1.07 -2.05 -10.29
N GLU A 413 0.79 -1.18 -9.33
CA GLU A 413 1.59 0.01 -9.08
C GLU A 413 2.22 -0.06 -7.70
N PRO A 414 3.54 -0.30 -7.61
CA PRO A 414 4.28 -0.11 -6.37
C PRO A 414 4.44 1.40 -6.15
N LEU A 415 3.72 1.91 -5.17
CA LEU A 415 3.73 3.32 -4.83
C LEU A 415 4.93 3.62 -3.94
N ALA A 416 5.42 4.87 -3.94
CA ALA A 416 6.66 5.34 -3.30
C ALA A 416 7.00 4.69 -1.93
N GLY A 417 7.51 3.46 -1.95
CA GLY A 417 7.84 2.62 -0.80
C GLY A 417 6.68 2.32 0.15
N LEU A 418 5.48 2.21 -0.38
CA LEU A 418 4.25 2.20 0.39
C LEU A 418 4.25 1.08 1.44
N ARG A 419 4.21 1.47 2.72
CA ARG A 419 4.27 0.53 3.84
C ARG A 419 2.87 0.01 4.16
N PHE A 420 2.58 -1.20 3.71
CA PHE A 420 1.35 -1.93 4.02
C PHE A 420 0.07 -1.12 3.67
N PRO A 421 -0.23 -0.91 2.37
CA PRO A 421 -1.46 -0.20 1.94
C PRO A 421 -2.70 -0.91 2.47
N ALA A 422 -3.59 -0.19 3.14
CA ALA A 422 -4.84 -0.78 3.64
C ALA A 422 -6.05 -0.36 2.80
N THR A 423 -6.26 0.94 2.59
CA THR A 423 -7.46 1.43 1.90
C THR A 423 -7.20 2.64 1.01
N LEU A 424 -8.14 2.93 0.11
CA LEU A 424 -8.04 3.92 -0.96
C LEU A 424 -9.23 4.89 -0.97
N ALA A 425 -8.99 6.17 -1.22
CA ALA A 425 -10.00 7.16 -1.56
C ALA A 425 -9.64 7.90 -2.87
N ARG A 426 -10.61 8.51 -3.54
CA ARG A 426 -10.40 9.27 -4.78
C ARG A 426 -10.62 10.75 -4.56
N ILE A 427 -9.66 11.56 -5.04
CA ILE A 427 -9.78 13.03 -5.11
C ILE A 427 -9.54 13.45 -6.56
N GLY A 428 -10.61 13.77 -7.27
CA GLY A 428 -10.52 14.11 -8.69
C GLY A 428 -9.92 12.96 -9.51
N ASN A 429 -8.74 13.18 -10.09
CA ASN A 429 -7.99 12.18 -10.87
C ASN A 429 -6.91 11.45 -10.05
N ASP A 430 -6.84 11.70 -8.75
CA ASP A 430 -5.82 11.13 -7.87
C ASP A 430 -6.43 10.06 -6.97
N LEU A 431 -5.59 9.09 -6.60
CA LEU A 431 -5.82 8.17 -5.51
C LEU A 431 -5.13 8.68 -4.25
N VAL A 432 -5.73 8.44 -3.10
CA VAL A 432 -5.14 8.66 -1.78
C VAL A 432 -5.16 7.33 -1.04
N VAL A 433 -4.02 6.89 -0.55
CA VAL A 433 -3.83 5.54 -0.02
C VAL A 433 -3.25 5.62 1.37
N THR A 434 -3.81 4.88 2.32
CA THR A 434 -3.29 4.79 3.68
C THR A 434 -2.02 3.93 3.72
N GLN A 435 -1.02 4.32 4.51
CA GLN A 435 0.15 3.49 4.83
C GLN A 435 0.02 2.95 6.25
N ALA A 436 -0.70 1.84 6.39
CA ALA A 436 -1.19 1.39 7.68
C ALA A 436 -0.09 0.78 8.56
N GLN A 437 0.93 0.17 7.95
CA GLN A 437 2.00 -0.57 8.64
C GLN A 437 1.49 -1.63 9.63
N LEU A 438 0.38 -2.32 9.34
CA LEU A 438 -0.23 -3.28 10.28
C LEU A 438 0.70 -4.47 10.59
N ASP A 439 1.67 -4.75 9.72
CA ASP A 439 2.76 -5.71 9.96
C ASP A 439 3.70 -5.31 11.11
N ARG A 440 3.72 -4.02 11.49
CA ARG A 440 4.55 -3.47 12.58
C ARG A 440 3.78 -3.26 13.88
N MET A 441 2.51 -3.65 13.92
CA MET A 441 1.68 -3.52 15.11
C MET A 441 2.25 -4.34 16.27
N GLY A 442 2.40 -3.73 17.45
CA GLY A 442 3.07 -4.33 18.61
C GLY A 442 4.60 -4.35 18.56
N GLY A 443 5.20 -3.83 17.48
CA GLY A 443 6.66 -3.64 17.34
C GLY A 443 7.04 -2.16 17.20
N THR A 444 8.08 -1.90 16.42
CA THR A 444 8.57 -0.54 16.12
C THR A 444 8.09 -0.10 14.73
N PRO A 445 7.04 0.74 14.64
CA PRO A 445 6.59 1.29 13.36
C PRO A 445 7.46 2.46 12.89
N GLU A 446 7.30 2.83 11.63
CA GLU A 446 7.94 4.02 11.06
C GLU A 446 7.07 5.27 11.24
N THR A 447 7.59 6.33 11.87
CA THR A 447 6.86 7.58 12.13
C THR A 447 7.47 8.78 11.40
N PRO A 448 6.69 9.71 10.81
CA PRO A 448 5.24 9.78 10.91
C PRO A 448 4.55 8.75 10.03
N PHE A 449 3.40 8.25 10.49
CA PHE A 449 2.45 7.57 9.62
C PHE A 449 1.93 8.55 8.57
N LYS A 450 1.39 8.04 7.46
CA LYS A 450 0.95 8.91 6.38
C LYS A 450 -0.11 8.29 5.48
N LEU A 451 -0.82 9.17 4.79
CA LEU A 451 -1.56 8.86 3.57
C LEU A 451 -0.77 9.42 2.38
N THR A 452 -0.75 8.70 1.27
CA THR A 452 -0.02 9.12 0.06
C THR A 452 -0.98 9.33 -1.09
N ARG A 453 -0.92 10.53 -1.70
CA ARG A 453 -1.70 10.93 -2.86
C ARG A 453 -0.86 10.91 -4.13
N PHE A 454 -1.41 10.38 -5.21
CA PHE A 454 -0.77 10.34 -6.53
C PHE A 454 -1.80 10.20 -7.65
N ALA A 455 -1.41 10.52 -8.89
CA ALA A 455 -2.28 10.41 -10.04
C ALA A 455 -2.70 8.95 -10.29
N LYS A 456 -3.99 8.72 -10.57
CA LYS A 456 -4.46 7.38 -10.94
C LYS A 456 -3.80 6.94 -12.25
N PHE A 457 -3.54 5.64 -12.36
CA PHE A 457 -2.89 4.99 -13.51
C PHE A 457 -3.85 4.03 -14.21
#